data_AF-A0A352IVH3-F1
#
_entry.id   AF-A0A352IVH3-F1
#
_cell.length_a   1.000
_cell.length_b   1.000
_cell.length_c   1.000
_cell.angle_alpha   90.00
_cell.angle_beta   90.00
_cell.angle_gamma   90.00
#
_symmetry.space_group_name_H-M   'P 1'
#
loop_
_entity.id
_entity.type
_entity.pdbx_description
1 polymer ?
#
loop_
_entity_poly.entity_id
_entity_poly.type
_entity_poly.pdbx_seq_one_letter_code
_entity_poly.pdbx_strand_id
1 'polypeptide(L)' 'MRVQPPVNPGFFWKAGRQYMALSEVPRTLNLTASEVTDAVGRDELKVEKVSGCKVVSMEALLGYVTMREGQK' A
#
# COMPACT_ATOMS: atom_id res chain seq x y z
N MET A 1 8.31 -10.59 -28.96
CA MET A 1 7.94 -10.95 -27.57
C MET A 1 7.41 -9.70 -26.88
N ARG A 2 6.15 -9.69 -26.41
CA ARG A 2 5.69 -8.63 -25.50
C ARG A 2 6.36 -8.89 -24.16
N VAL A 3 7.32 -8.03 -23.80
CA VAL A 3 7.95 -8.05 -22.48
C VAL A 3 6.86 -7.75 -21.47
N GLN A 4 6.40 -8.78 -20.75
CA GLN A 4 5.54 -8.55 -19.60
C GLN A 4 6.39 -7.80 -18.57
N PRO A 5 5.97 -6.61 -18.12
CA PRO A 5 6.71 -5.90 -17.08
C PRO A 5 6.84 -6.83 -15.87
N PRO A 6 7.99 -6.81 -15.16
CA PRO A 6 8.20 -7.66 -14.01
C PRO A 6 7.04 -7.45 -13.02
N VAL A 7 6.29 -8.51 -12.77
CA VAL A 7 5.25 -8.53 -11.74
C VAL A 7 5.97 -8.61 -10.41
N ASN A 8 6.19 -7.47 -9.77
CA ASN A 8 6.67 -7.47 -8.39
C ASN A 8 5.55 -8.05 -7.51
N PRO A 9 5.76 -9.20 -6.85
CA PRO A 9 4.75 -9.80 -5.99
C PRO A 9 4.30 -8.78 -4.94
N GLY A 10 2.98 -8.65 -4.77
CA GLY A 10 2.38 -7.68 -3.88
C GLY A 10 2.06 -6.31 -4.48
N PHE A 11 2.44 -6.03 -5.73
CA PHE A 11 1.97 -4.84 -6.45
C PHE A 11 0.82 -5.20 -7.39
N PHE A 12 -0.23 -4.39 -7.37
CA PHE A 12 -1.44 -4.62 -8.17
C PHE A 12 -1.80 -3.37 -8.95
N TRP A 13 -2.42 -3.57 -10.11
CA TRP A 13 -2.97 -2.50 -10.94
C TRP A 13 -4.46 -2.74 -11.12
N LYS A 14 -5.27 -1.71 -10.85
CA LYS A 14 -6.73 -1.76 -11.04
C LYS A 14 -7.21 -0.39 -11.51
N ALA A 15 -7.88 -0.36 -12.66
CA ALA A 15 -8.43 0.86 -13.26
C ALA A 15 -7.40 2.01 -13.39
N GLY A 16 -6.15 1.71 -13.77
CA GLY A 16 -5.08 2.69 -13.90
C GLY A 16 -4.46 3.18 -12.58
N ARG A 17 -4.93 2.68 -11.43
CA ARG A 17 -4.37 2.98 -10.12
C ARG A 17 -3.45 1.85 -9.66
N GLN A 18 -2.34 2.24 -9.04
CA GLN A 18 -1.38 1.33 -8.44
C GLN A 18 -1.74 1.06 -6.98
N TYR A 19 -1.68 -0.21 -6.62
CA TYR A 19 -1.99 -0.73 -5.31
C TYR A 19 -0.83 -1.59 -4.81
N MET A 20 -0.71 -1.70 -3.49
CA MET A 20 0.28 -2.51 -2.80
C MET A 20 -0.41 -3.39 -1.77
N ALA A 21 -0.02 -4.65 -1.67
CA ALA A 21 -0.45 -5.55 -0.62
C ALA A 21 -0.06 -5.00 0.75
N LEU A 22 -0.96 -5.09 1.73
CA LEU A 22 -0.66 -4.69 3.11
C LEU A 22 0.58 -5.40 3.68
N SER A 23 0.87 -6.62 3.24
CA SER A 23 2.07 -7.37 3.66
C SER A 23 3.38 -6.76 3.17
N GLU A 24 3.36 -6.04 2.04
CA GLU A 24 4.55 -5.41 1.46
C GLU A 24 4.78 -3.98 1.96
N VAL A 25 3.76 -3.35 2.55
CA VAL A 25 3.84 -1.98 3.08
C VAL A 25 4.96 -1.81 4.12
N PRO A 26 5.10 -2.67 5.16
CA PRO A 26 6.14 -2.54 6.17
C PRO A 26 7.55 -2.49 5.57
N ARG A 27 7.81 -3.38 4.61
CA ARG A 27 9.12 -3.50 3.95
C ARG A 27 9.40 -2.33 3.01
N THR A 28 8.37 -1.84 2.32
CA THR A 28 8.53 -0.79 1.30
C THR A 28 8.69 0.59 1.91
N LEU A 29 7.95 0.89 2.98
CA LEU A 29 7.93 2.22 3.62
C LEU A 29 8.70 2.27 4.94
N ASN A 30 9.43 1.20 5.27
CA ASN A 30 10.15 1.06 6.54
C ASN A 30 9.25 1.33 7.76
N LEU A 31 8.02 0.83 7.70
CA LEU A 31 7.02 0.87 8.77
C LEU A 31 7.01 -0.47 9.50
N THR A 32 6.63 -0.46 10.77
CA THR A 32 6.33 -1.69 11.50
C THR A 32 4.95 -2.24 11.12
N ALA A 33 4.76 -3.55 11.26
CA ALA A 33 3.45 -4.16 11.03
C ALA A 33 2.38 -3.61 11.99
N SER A 34 2.77 -3.21 13.21
CA SER A 34 1.87 -2.57 14.18
C SER A 34 1.41 -1.21 13.67
N GLU A 35 2.31 -0.35 13.19
CA GLU A 35 1.95 0.97 12.64
C GLU A 35 0.99 0.84 11.45
N VAL A 36 1.21 -0.13 10.56
CA VAL A 36 0.29 -0.39 9.44
C VAL A 36 -1.07 -0.87 9.95
N THR A 37 -1.09 -1.74 10.96
CA THR A 37 -2.33 -2.25 11.56
C THR A 37 -3.10 -1.14 12.27
N ASP A 38 -2.41 -0.27 13.00
CA ASP A 38 -3.00 0.89 13.68
C ASP A 38 -3.57 1.88 12.68
N ALA A 39 -2.83 2.21 11.62
CA ALA A 39 -3.30 3.12 10.56
C ALA A 39 -4.55 2.57 9.85
N VAL A 40 -4.61 1.26 9.63
CA VAL A 40 -5.82 0.60 9.11
C VAL A 40 -6.95 0.64 10.14
N GLY A 41 -6.66 0.39 11.41
CA GLY A 41 -7.64 0.41 12.50
C GLY A 41 -8.22 1.79 12.79
N ARG A 42 -7.46 2.85 12.50
CA ARG A 42 -7.85 4.27 12.63
C ARG A 42 -8.54 4.84 11.38
N ASP A 43 -8.75 4.03 10.35
CA ASP A 43 -9.28 4.44 9.04
C ASP A 43 -8.39 5.47 8.30
N GLU A 44 -7.11 5.59 8.68
CA GLU A 44 -6.13 6.47 8.02
C GLU A 44 -5.63 5.86 6.70
N LEU A 45 -5.61 4.52 6.61
CA LEU A 45 -5.30 3.78 5.40
C LEU A 45 -6.51 2.96 4.93
N LYS A 46 -7.11 3.38 3.81
CA LYS A 46 -8.22 2.65 3.19
C LYS A 46 -7.75 1.37 2.51
N VAL A 47 -8.21 0.23 3.04
CA VAL A 47 -7.91 -1.10 2.51
C VAL A 47 -8.98 -1.52 1.51
N GLU A 48 -8.54 -1.89 0.31
CA GLU A 48 -9.36 -2.54 -0.71
C GLU A 48 -9.02 -4.03 -0.82
N LYS A 49 -9.91 -4.81 -1.44
CA LYS A 49 -9.64 -6.20 -1.81
C LYS A 49 -9.46 -6.31 -3.32
N VAL A 50 -8.30 -6.78 -3.76
CA VAL A 50 -7.99 -7.03 -5.18
C VAL A 50 -7.48 -8.46 -5.30
N SER A 51 -8.15 -9.26 -6.13
CA SER A 51 -7.78 -10.66 -6.38
C SER A 51 -7.57 -11.51 -5.10
N GLY A 52 -8.36 -11.25 -4.05
CA GLY A 52 -8.24 -11.95 -2.77
C GLY A 52 -7.30 -11.31 -1.76
N CYS A 53 -6.40 -10.43 -2.19
CA CYS A 53 -5.43 -9.76 -1.33
C CYS A 53 -5.99 -8.45 -0.75
N LYS A 54 -5.66 -8.16 0.50
CA LYS A 54 -5.86 -6.84 1.09
C LYS A 54 -4.78 -5.91 0.58
N VAL A 55 -5.18 -4.84 -0.08
CA VAL A 55 -4.29 -3.88 -0.72
C VAL A 55 -4.65 -2.46 -0.30
N VAL A 56 -3.70 -1.57 -0.44
CA VAL A 56 -3.82 -0.14 -0.20
C VAL A 56 -3.35 0.59 -1.46
N SER A 57 -3.99 1.70 -1.80
CA SER A 57 -3.56 2.48 -2.96
C SER A 57 -2.23 3.17 -2.66
N MET A 58 -1.39 3.31 -3.68
CA MET A 58 -0.12 4.01 -3.51
C MET A 58 -0.32 5.48 -3.14
N GLU A 59 -1.38 6.11 -3.64
CA GLU A 59 -1.79 7.47 -3.29
C GLU A 59 -2.10 7.62 -1.78
N ALA A 60 -2.86 6.68 -1.20
CA ALA A 60 -3.17 6.71 0.23
C ALA A 60 -1.90 6.50 1.08
N LEU A 61 -1.00 5.61 0.64
CA LEU A 61 0.28 5.39 1.31
C LEU A 61 1.17 6.63 1.30
N LEU A 62 1.27 7.32 0.16
CA LEU A 62 2.01 8.57 0.04
C LEU A 62 1.40 9.65 0.94
N GLY A 63 0.07 9.81 0.91
CA GLY A 63 -0.64 10.74 1.79
C GLY A 63 -0.39 10.47 3.28
N TYR A 64 -0.40 9.20 3.69
CA TYR A 64 -0.12 8.78 5.06
C TYR A 64 1.32 9.14 5.48
N VAL A 65 2.31 8.85 4.62
CA VAL A 65 3.71 9.19 4.89
C VAL A 65 3.90 10.71 5.00
N THR A 66 3.33 11.48 4.07
CA THR A 66 3.41 12.95 4.10
C THR A 66 2.75 13.54 5.35
N MET A 67 1.57 13.03 5.75
CA MET A 67 0.90 13.48 6.98
C MET A 67 1.77 13.23 8.21
N ARG A 68 2.42 12.07 8.27
CA ARG A 68 3.31 11.69 9.37
C ARG A 68 4.59 12.51 9.41
N GLU A 69 5.19 12.83 8.26
CA GLU A 69 6.38 13.69 8.20
C GLU A 69 6.06 15.13 8.62
N GLY A 70 4.86 15.65 8.31
CA GLY A 70 4.42 16.97 8.74
C GLY A 70 4.08 17.09 10.23
N GLN A 71 3.94 15.98 10.95
CA GLN A 71 3.69 15.95 12.40
C GLN A 71 4.96 15.80 13.25
N LYS A 72 6.13 15.72 12.62
CA LYS A 72 7.42 15.53 13.29
C LYS A 72 8.14 16.86 13.52
#